data_AF-A0A239I4Z6-F1
#
_entry.id   AF-A0A239I4Z6-F1
#
_cell.length_a   1.000
_cell.length_b   1.000
_cell.length_c   1.000
_cell.angle_alpha   90.00
_cell.angle_beta   90.00
_cell.angle_gamma   90.00
#
_symmetry.space_group_name_H-M   'P 1'
#
loop_
_entity.id
_entity.type
_entity.pdbx_description
1 polymer ?
#
loop_
_entity_poly.entity_id
_entity_poly.type
_entity_poly.pdbx_seq_one_letter_code
_entity_poly.pdbx_strand_id
1 'polypeptide(L)'
;MLDGRRVHTRADLVAEYGLGRSTLEKWHRERASNGHPEPVGTVGSQLAWDAATWDRWYAAHRAREVPPGLVTRDELAARHGVSRHRLKQLWADRASNGHPDVAHRSGKAMYWDEAAWTSWYRGLAEQAPDEDPDDLVTLADAARILGLAQTSVTVYAKRPPAGWPEPARVEPLRGGRVRRLYRRRDILTYAASRTG
;
A
#
# COMPACT_ATOMS: atom_id res chain seq x y z
N MET A 1 0.95 -9.19 27.74
CA MET A 1 0.17 -8.65 28.89
C MET A 1 1.06 -8.70 30.12
N LEU A 2 1.06 -7.65 30.94
CA LEU A 2 1.74 -7.61 32.24
C LEU A 2 0.72 -7.09 33.26
N ASP A 3 0.46 -7.82 34.33
CA ASP A 3 -0.51 -7.44 35.38
C ASP A 3 -1.89 -7.04 34.84
N GLY A 4 -2.39 -7.78 33.85
CA GLY A 4 -3.69 -7.49 33.20
C GLY A 4 -3.69 -6.30 32.22
N ARG A 5 -2.53 -5.65 31.98
CA ARG A 5 -2.40 -4.53 31.05
C ARG A 5 -1.78 -4.96 29.73
N ARG A 6 -2.23 -4.36 28.62
CA ARG A 6 -1.56 -4.48 27.31
C ARG A 6 -0.25 -3.71 27.40
N VAL A 7 0.84 -4.36 27.02
CA VAL A 7 2.18 -3.77 27.02
C VAL A 7 2.85 -4.01 25.69
N HIS A 8 3.75 -3.09 25.30
CA HIS A 8 4.64 -3.25 24.17
C HIS A 8 6.06 -3.43 24.66
N THR A 9 6.75 -4.42 24.12
CA THR A 9 8.22 -4.48 24.15
C THR A 9 8.79 -3.56 23.09
N ARG A 10 10.09 -3.28 23.16
CA ARG A 10 10.76 -2.50 22.10
C ARG A 10 10.64 -3.16 20.73
N ALA A 11 10.57 -4.49 20.66
CA ALA A 11 10.34 -5.21 19.41
C ALA A 11 8.93 -4.95 18.85
N ASP A 12 7.91 -4.98 19.73
CA ASP A 12 6.53 -4.66 19.35
C ASP A 12 6.43 -3.23 18.83
N LEU A 13 7.09 -2.27 19.50
CA LEU A 13 7.10 -0.87 19.07
C LEU A 13 7.73 -0.65 17.69
N VAL A 14 8.79 -1.41 17.36
CA VAL A 14 9.39 -1.40 16.02
C VAL A 14 8.41 -1.96 15.00
N ALA A 15 7.75 -3.08 15.32
CA ALA A 15 6.84 -3.75 14.40
C ALA A 15 5.55 -2.96 14.15
N GLU A 16 4.97 -2.36 15.20
CA GLU A 16 3.66 -1.70 15.17
C GLU A 16 3.75 -0.26 14.65
N TYR A 17 4.79 0.50 15.03
CA TYR A 17 4.92 1.92 14.67
C TYR A 17 5.99 2.16 13.59
N GLY A 18 6.69 1.12 13.12
CA GLY A 18 7.72 1.24 12.09
C GLY A 18 8.95 2.05 12.53
N LEU A 19 9.16 2.19 13.85
CA LEU A 19 10.22 3.02 14.42
C LEU A 19 11.57 2.29 14.39
N GLY A 20 12.65 3.05 14.24
CA GLY A 20 14.01 2.52 14.36
C GLY A 20 14.34 2.19 15.81
N ARG A 21 14.98 1.03 16.06
CA ARG A 21 15.42 0.64 17.41
C ARG A 21 16.31 1.69 18.08
N SER A 22 17.25 2.26 17.33
CA SER A 22 18.13 3.33 17.83
C SER A 22 17.37 4.60 18.20
N THR A 23 16.29 4.93 17.49
CA THR A 23 15.41 6.05 17.83
C THR A 23 14.71 5.80 19.17
N LEU A 24 14.14 4.60 19.36
CA LEU A 24 13.49 4.22 20.62
C LEU A 24 14.48 4.20 21.80
N GLU A 25 15.72 3.77 21.57
CA GLU A 25 16.78 3.80 22.58
C GLU A 25 17.21 5.24 22.91
N LYS A 26 17.31 6.11 21.90
CA LYS A 26 17.59 7.54 22.10
C LYS A 26 16.48 8.21 22.91
N TRP A 27 15.22 8.05 22.53
CA TRP A 27 14.10 8.66 23.24
C TRP A 27 14.02 8.19 24.69
N HIS A 28 14.23 6.91 24.95
CA HIS A 28 14.28 6.37 26.32
C HIS A 28 15.47 6.91 27.13
N ARG A 29 16.64 7.09 26.50
CA ARG A 29 17.81 7.70 27.16
C ARG A 29 17.54 9.16 27.54
N GLU A 30 16.87 9.89 26.65
CA GLU A 30 16.54 11.31 26.78
C GLU A 30 15.18 11.54 27.49
N ARG A 31 14.63 10.50 28.13
CA ARG A 31 13.26 10.52 28.69
C ARG A 31 12.98 11.65 29.67
N ALA A 32 13.99 12.08 30.43
CA ALA A 32 13.88 13.24 31.32
C ALA A 32 13.53 14.55 30.58
N SER A 33 13.92 14.67 29.31
CA SER A 33 13.72 15.87 28.49
C SER A 33 12.52 15.78 27.53
N ASN A 34 12.17 14.57 27.09
CA ASN A 34 11.11 14.35 26.09
C ASN A 34 9.83 13.73 26.69
N GLY A 35 9.85 13.38 27.98
CA GLY A 35 8.71 12.81 28.70
C GLY A 35 8.39 11.36 28.32
N HIS A 36 9.31 10.65 27.66
CA HIS A 36 9.11 9.25 27.26
C HIS A 36 8.74 8.40 28.49
N PRO A 37 7.72 7.53 28.39
CA PRO A 37 7.22 6.80 29.54
C PRO A 37 8.28 5.86 30.11
N GLU A 38 8.26 5.71 31.44
CA GLU A 38 9.04 4.69 32.13
C GLU A 38 8.48 3.30 31.82
N PRO A 39 9.34 2.26 31.77
CA PRO A 39 8.87 0.89 31.61
C PRO A 39 8.07 0.47 32.85
N VAL A 40 7.00 -0.30 32.63
CA VAL A 40 6.15 -0.85 33.72
C VAL A 40 6.66 -2.19 34.23
N GLY A 41 7.65 -2.77 33.57
CA GLY A 41 8.28 -4.02 33.95
C GLY A 41 9.03 -4.64 32.78
N THR A 42 9.14 -5.98 32.80
CA THR A 42 9.79 -6.76 31.74
C THR A 42 8.89 -7.89 31.24
N VAL A 43 8.94 -8.14 29.93
CA VAL A 43 8.40 -9.37 29.31
C VAL A 43 9.60 -10.18 28.84
N GLY A 44 9.88 -11.29 29.53
CA GLY A 44 11.17 -11.96 29.44
C GLY A 44 12.30 -11.04 29.90
N SER A 45 13.33 -10.86 29.07
CA SER A 45 14.46 -9.94 29.33
C SER A 45 14.25 -8.54 28.76
N GLN A 46 13.11 -8.26 28.12
CA GLN A 46 12.86 -6.99 27.45
C GLN A 46 12.04 -6.07 28.32
N LEU A 47 12.46 -4.81 28.42
CA LEU A 47 11.63 -3.75 29.00
C LEU A 47 10.30 -3.66 28.26
N ALA A 48 9.24 -3.47 29.03
CA ALA A 48 7.87 -3.36 28.54
C ALA A 48 7.24 -2.04 29.00
N TRP A 49 6.53 -1.39 28.10
CA TRP A 49 5.80 -0.14 28.35
C TRP A 49 4.30 -0.42 28.29
N ASP A 50 3.54 0.23 29.17
CA ASP A 50 2.08 0.24 29.09
C ASP A 50 1.63 0.80 27.74
N ALA A 51 0.77 0.06 27.04
CA ALA A 51 0.38 0.39 25.68
C ALA A 51 -0.34 1.73 25.58
N ALA A 52 -1.32 1.97 26.46
CA ALA A 52 -2.10 3.19 26.43
C ALA A 52 -1.25 4.43 26.77
N THR A 53 -0.31 4.28 27.69
CA THR A 53 0.63 5.35 28.06
C THR A 53 1.60 5.64 26.93
N TRP A 54 2.13 4.60 26.28
CA TRP A 54 2.94 4.72 25.09
C TRP A 54 2.20 5.45 23.97
N ASP A 55 0.98 5.02 23.64
CA ASP A 55 0.16 5.60 22.58
C ASP A 55 -0.08 7.09 22.78
N ARG A 56 -0.47 7.50 23.98
CA ARG A 56 -0.68 8.91 24.32
C ARG A 56 0.60 9.72 24.19
N TRP A 57 1.71 9.23 24.73
CA TRP A 57 2.98 9.92 24.65
C TRP A 57 3.46 10.03 23.20
N TYR A 58 3.40 8.93 22.43
CA TYR A 58 3.85 8.88 21.06
C TYR A 58 3.02 9.80 20.15
N ALA A 59 1.69 9.85 20.35
CA ALA A 59 0.83 10.79 19.63
C ALA A 59 1.21 12.26 19.93
N ALA A 60 1.44 12.60 21.20
CA ALA A 60 1.85 13.95 21.59
C ALA A 60 3.27 14.30 21.10
N HIS A 61 4.21 13.35 21.18
CA HIS A 61 5.58 13.51 20.70
C HIS A 61 5.60 13.70 19.17
N ARG A 62 4.86 12.86 18.43
CA ARG A 62 4.68 13.00 16.98
C ARG A 62 4.06 14.34 16.62
N ALA A 63 3.02 14.80 17.32
CA ALA A 63 2.38 16.08 17.04
C ALA A 63 3.30 17.30 17.26
N ARG A 64 4.35 17.17 18.08
CA ARG A 64 5.38 18.20 18.25
C ARG A 64 6.40 18.23 17.12
N GLU A 65 6.75 17.07 16.57
CA GLU A 65 7.73 16.96 15.49
C GLU A 65 7.11 17.11 14.09
N VAL A 66 5.87 16.65 13.94
CA VAL A 66 5.18 16.51 12.65
C VAL A 66 3.97 17.44 12.64
N PRO A 67 3.94 18.44 11.74
CA PRO A 67 2.78 19.31 11.56
C PRO A 67 1.47 18.52 11.36
N PRO A 68 0.33 19.03 11.84
CA PRO A 68 -0.97 18.43 11.59
C PRO A 68 -1.26 18.37 10.08
N GLY A 69 -2.02 17.36 9.66
CA GLY A 69 -2.32 17.09 8.24
C GLY A 69 -1.24 16.30 7.50
N LEU A 70 -0.09 16.04 8.13
CA LEU A 70 0.96 15.23 7.54
C LEU A 70 0.87 13.75 7.95
N VAL A 71 0.94 12.89 6.95
CA VAL A 71 0.74 11.44 7.07
C VAL A 71 1.88 10.66 6.43
N THR A 72 2.22 9.55 7.05
CA THR A 72 3.17 8.58 6.52
C THR A 72 2.54 7.76 5.39
N ARG A 73 3.38 7.08 4.61
CA ARG A 73 2.92 6.17 3.56
C ARG A 73 2.03 5.03 4.09
N ASP A 74 2.29 4.55 5.31
CA ASP A 74 1.47 3.48 5.91
C ASP A 74 0.12 4.01 6.40
N GLU A 75 0.06 5.25 6.90
CA GLU A 75 -1.20 5.92 7.18
C GLU A 75 -2.02 6.15 5.91
N LEU A 76 -1.38 6.56 4.79
CA LEU A 76 -2.04 6.65 3.49
C LEU A 76 -2.59 5.29 3.02
N ALA A 77 -1.81 4.21 3.20
CA ALA A 77 -2.25 2.86 2.87
C ALA A 77 -3.52 2.47 3.62
N ALA A 78 -3.53 2.70 4.94
CA ALA A 78 -4.66 2.37 5.81
C ALA A 78 -5.89 3.22 5.50
N ARG A 79 -5.73 4.54 5.33
CA ARG A 79 -6.85 5.48 5.14
C ARG A 79 -7.53 5.34 3.78
N HIS A 80 -6.76 5.02 2.73
CA HIS A 80 -7.29 4.91 1.37
C HIS A 80 -7.47 3.47 0.89
N GLY A 81 -7.23 2.47 1.76
CA GLY A 81 -7.34 1.05 1.40
C GLY A 81 -6.36 0.63 0.29
N VAL A 82 -5.21 1.30 0.17
CA VAL A 82 -4.23 1.08 -0.91
C VAL A 82 -3.13 0.16 -0.43
N SER A 83 -2.78 -0.85 -1.23
CA SER A 83 -1.69 -1.75 -0.87
C SER A 83 -0.33 -1.00 -0.82
N ARG A 84 0.54 -1.39 0.12
CA ARG A 84 1.92 -0.89 0.21
C ARG A 84 2.69 -1.07 -1.11
N HIS A 85 2.41 -2.16 -1.85
CA HIS A 85 3.01 -2.40 -3.16
C HIS A 85 2.60 -1.33 -4.16
N ARG A 86 1.30 -1.00 -4.24
CA ARG A 86 0.80 0.05 -5.12
C ARG A 86 1.41 1.40 -4.77
N LEU A 87 1.49 1.77 -3.49
CA LEU A 87 2.16 3.01 -3.07
C LEU A 87 3.65 3.05 -3.46
N LYS A 88 4.36 1.90 -3.37
CA LYS A 88 5.75 1.80 -3.82
C LYS A 88 5.87 2.02 -5.33
N GLN A 89 4.95 1.46 -6.12
CA GLN A 89 4.91 1.67 -7.56
C GLN A 89 4.64 3.14 -7.90
N LEU A 90 3.60 3.74 -7.31
CA LEU A 90 3.26 5.15 -7.51
C LEU A 90 4.43 6.08 -7.18
N TRP A 91 5.18 5.78 -6.11
CA TRP A 91 6.39 6.54 -5.77
C TRP A 91 7.54 6.32 -6.77
N ALA A 92 7.70 5.11 -7.29
CA ALA A 92 8.72 4.83 -8.32
C ALA A 92 8.42 5.61 -9.60
N ASP A 93 7.15 5.69 -9.98
CA ASP A 93 6.65 6.35 -11.19
C ASP A 93 6.38 7.86 -10.97
N ARG A 94 6.85 8.44 -9.85
CA ARG A 94 6.52 9.82 -9.44
C ARG A 94 6.85 10.89 -10.48
N ALA A 95 7.88 10.65 -11.29
CA ALA A 95 8.29 11.57 -12.35
C ALA A 95 7.25 11.67 -13.48
N SER A 96 6.40 10.66 -13.67
CA SER A 96 5.44 10.59 -14.77
C SER A 96 3.97 10.64 -14.32
N ASN A 97 3.68 10.50 -13.02
CA ASN A 97 2.30 10.46 -12.53
C ASN A 97 1.91 11.68 -11.67
N GLY A 98 2.80 12.65 -11.49
CA GLY A 98 2.53 13.85 -10.69
C GLY A 98 2.35 13.59 -9.20
N HIS A 99 2.87 12.48 -8.67
CA HIS A 99 2.80 12.14 -7.24
C HIS A 99 3.35 13.29 -6.39
N PRO A 100 2.63 13.74 -5.35
CA PRO A 100 3.09 14.82 -4.48
C PRO A 100 4.45 14.54 -3.84
N ASP A 101 5.26 15.60 -3.72
CA ASP A 101 6.53 15.54 -3.03
C ASP A 101 6.36 15.33 -1.52
N VAL A 102 7.46 14.92 -0.89
CA VAL A 102 7.52 14.75 0.57
C VAL A 102 7.43 16.12 1.24
N ALA A 103 6.37 16.35 2.01
CA ALA A 103 6.13 17.60 2.73
C ALA A 103 7.01 17.75 3.98
N HIS A 104 7.37 16.64 4.64
CA HIS A 104 8.23 16.66 5.83
C HIS A 104 9.01 15.36 6.01
N ARG A 105 10.16 15.45 6.71
CA ARG A 105 10.97 14.29 7.10
C ARG A 105 11.34 14.38 8.57
N SER A 106 11.00 13.34 9.34
CA SER A 106 11.54 13.10 10.69
C SER A 106 12.35 11.81 10.69
N GLY A 107 13.67 11.93 10.86
CA GLY A 107 14.60 10.82 10.71
C GLY A 107 14.53 10.18 9.30
N LYS A 108 14.18 8.89 9.25
CA LYS A 108 13.96 8.15 7.98
C LYS A 108 12.49 8.17 7.51
N ALA A 109 11.57 8.62 8.36
CA ALA A 109 10.16 8.67 8.02
C ALA A 109 9.91 9.87 7.11
N MET A 110 9.18 9.60 6.02
CA MET A 110 8.70 10.61 5.08
C MET A 110 7.21 10.82 5.31
N TYR A 111 6.81 12.08 5.24
CA TYR A 111 5.45 12.50 5.44
C TYR A 111 4.97 13.30 4.22
N TRP A 112 3.73 13.06 3.84
CA TRP A 112 3.04 13.77 2.77
C TRP A 112 1.90 14.58 3.36
N ASP A 113 1.58 15.69 2.70
CA ASP A 113 0.34 16.40 2.97
C ASP A 113 -0.84 15.50 2.55
N GLU A 114 -1.70 15.17 3.51
CA GLU A 114 -2.81 14.26 3.29
C GLU A 114 -3.81 14.78 2.28
N ALA A 115 -4.13 16.08 2.33
CA ALA A 115 -5.14 16.68 1.47
C ALA A 115 -4.65 16.71 0.01
N ALA A 116 -3.42 17.14 -0.21
CA ALA A 116 -2.78 17.14 -1.52
C ALA A 116 -2.66 15.72 -2.08
N TRP A 117 -2.21 14.76 -1.26
CA TRP A 117 -2.10 13.36 -1.69
C TRP A 117 -3.46 12.75 -2.03
N THR A 118 -4.48 13.00 -1.20
CA THR A 118 -5.85 12.49 -1.44
C THR A 118 -6.45 13.06 -2.73
N SER A 119 -6.30 14.37 -2.94
CA SER A 119 -6.80 15.04 -4.15
C SER A 119 -6.12 14.48 -5.39
N TRP A 120 -4.79 14.35 -5.36
CA TRP A 120 -4.03 13.73 -6.45
C TRP A 120 -4.45 12.28 -6.69
N TYR A 121 -4.57 11.46 -5.65
CA TYR A 121 -4.89 10.04 -5.79
C TYR A 121 -6.29 9.81 -6.35
N ARG A 122 -7.26 10.66 -5.96
CA ARG A 122 -8.60 10.67 -6.57
C ARG A 122 -8.53 11.06 -8.04
N GLY A 123 -7.80 12.12 -8.36
CA GLY A 123 -7.58 12.54 -9.74
C GLY A 123 -6.93 11.45 -10.59
N LEU A 124 -6.00 10.67 -10.02
CA LEU A 124 -5.39 9.53 -10.71
C LEU A 124 -6.38 8.39 -11.01
N ALA A 125 -7.38 8.19 -10.16
CA ALA A 125 -8.44 7.20 -10.39
C ALA A 125 -9.46 7.69 -11.42
N GLU A 126 -9.78 8.99 -11.41
CA GLU A 126 -10.67 9.64 -12.38
C GLU A 126 -9.99 9.81 -13.76
N GLN A 127 -8.67 9.98 -13.79
CA GLN A 127 -7.81 9.95 -14.97
C GLN A 127 -7.32 8.54 -15.31
N ALA A 128 -7.92 7.48 -14.75
CA ALA A 128 -7.82 6.17 -15.39
C ALA A 128 -8.17 6.44 -16.87
N PRO A 129 -7.25 6.15 -17.81
CA PRO A 129 -7.42 6.57 -19.19
C PRO A 129 -8.80 6.14 -19.63
N ASP A 130 -9.53 7.03 -20.31
CA ASP A 130 -10.77 6.67 -20.99
C ASP A 130 -10.43 5.39 -21.77
N GLU A 131 -10.93 4.26 -21.28
CA GLU A 131 -10.29 2.98 -21.57
C GLU A 131 -10.59 2.67 -23.02
N ASP A 132 -9.63 2.93 -23.90
CA ASP A 132 -9.85 2.88 -25.34
C ASP A 132 -10.36 1.47 -25.65
N PRO A 133 -11.54 1.32 -26.30
CA PRO A 133 -12.02 0.02 -26.74
C PRO A 133 -10.98 -0.76 -27.56
N ASP A 134 -10.03 -0.07 -28.19
CA ASP A 134 -8.93 -0.66 -28.95
C ASP A 134 -7.65 -0.95 -28.15
N ASP A 135 -7.61 -0.64 -26.86
CA ASP A 135 -6.47 -0.96 -25.99
C ASP A 135 -6.18 -2.46 -25.94
N LEU A 136 -4.89 -2.79 -26.01
CA LEU A 136 -4.40 -4.16 -25.88
C LEU A 136 -4.27 -4.53 -24.39
N VAL A 137 -5.19 -5.37 -23.92
CA VAL A 137 -5.26 -5.82 -22.53
C VAL A 137 -4.63 -7.20 -22.34
N THR A 138 -4.02 -7.42 -21.19
CA THR A 138 -3.50 -8.75 -20.85
C THR A 138 -4.62 -9.70 -20.43
N LEU A 139 -4.31 -10.99 -20.35
CA LEU A 139 -5.22 -11.99 -19.79
C LEU A 139 -5.65 -11.66 -18.34
N ALA A 140 -4.77 -11.04 -17.55
CA ALA A 140 -5.07 -10.61 -16.19
C ALA A 140 -6.06 -9.44 -16.16
N ASP A 141 -5.89 -8.49 -17.07
CA ASP A 141 -6.82 -7.38 -17.23
C ASP A 141 -8.18 -7.87 -17.73
N ALA A 142 -8.20 -8.84 -18.65
CA ALA A 142 -9.44 -9.48 -19.09
C ALA A 142 -10.19 -10.18 -17.95
N ALA A 143 -9.49 -10.87 -17.03
CA ALA A 143 -10.13 -11.44 -15.84
C ALA A 143 -10.78 -10.37 -14.96
N ARG A 144 -10.11 -9.23 -14.78
CA ARG A 144 -10.64 -8.10 -14.02
C ARG A 144 -11.92 -7.54 -14.66
N ILE A 145 -11.91 -7.34 -15.99
CA ILE A 145 -13.08 -6.88 -16.76
C ILE A 145 -14.25 -7.86 -16.60
N LEU A 146 -13.98 -9.16 -16.61
CA LEU A 146 -14.99 -10.22 -16.56
C LEU A 146 -15.43 -10.62 -15.13
N GLY A 147 -14.88 -9.99 -14.09
CA GLY A 147 -15.13 -10.35 -12.70
C GLY A 147 -14.66 -11.77 -12.33
N LEU A 148 -13.67 -12.32 -13.04
CA LEU A 148 -13.17 -13.67 -12.84
C LEU A 148 -11.98 -13.72 -11.88
N ALA A 149 -11.85 -14.82 -11.15
CA ALA A 149 -10.63 -15.10 -10.40
C ALA A 149 -9.43 -15.22 -11.36
N GLN A 150 -8.30 -14.63 -10.99
CA GLN A 150 -7.08 -14.63 -11.80
C GLN A 150 -6.60 -16.04 -12.17
N THR A 151 -6.85 -17.04 -11.33
CA THR A 151 -6.52 -18.44 -11.59
C THR A 151 -7.34 -19.03 -12.73
N SER A 152 -8.62 -18.66 -12.84
CA SER A 152 -9.54 -19.18 -13.86
C SER A 152 -9.15 -18.77 -15.27
N VAL A 153 -8.71 -17.52 -15.46
CA VAL A 153 -8.39 -17.01 -16.79
C VAL A 153 -7.11 -17.60 -17.37
N THR A 154 -6.15 -18.03 -16.54
CA THR A 154 -4.86 -18.56 -17.04
C THR A 154 -5.02 -19.84 -17.87
N VAL A 155 -6.10 -20.59 -17.64
CA VAL A 155 -6.48 -21.77 -18.42
C VAL A 155 -6.93 -21.39 -19.83
N TYR A 156 -7.52 -20.21 -20.03
CA TYR A 156 -8.09 -19.79 -21.32
C TYR A 156 -7.02 -19.63 -22.40
N ALA A 157 -5.78 -19.35 -22.02
CA ALA A 157 -4.65 -19.32 -22.95
C ALA A 157 -4.37 -20.69 -23.60
N LYS A 158 -4.80 -21.80 -22.98
CA LYS A 158 -4.64 -23.18 -23.49
C LYS A 158 -5.95 -23.83 -23.90
N ARG A 159 -7.05 -23.50 -23.21
CA ARG A 159 -8.39 -24.05 -23.39
C ARG A 159 -9.40 -22.91 -23.30
N PRO A 160 -9.51 -22.09 -24.35
CA PRO A 160 -10.45 -20.99 -24.36
C PRO A 160 -11.89 -21.52 -24.29
N PRO A 161 -12.78 -20.89 -23.51
CA PRO A 161 -14.20 -21.21 -23.57
C PRO A 161 -14.79 -20.83 -24.93
N ALA A 162 -15.98 -21.35 -25.25
CA ALA A 162 -16.69 -20.98 -26.46
C ALA A 162 -16.90 -19.46 -26.55
N GLY A 163 -16.62 -18.89 -27.71
CA GLY A 163 -16.76 -17.44 -27.96
C GLY A 163 -15.63 -16.57 -27.41
N TRP A 164 -14.61 -17.15 -26.76
CA TRP A 164 -13.43 -16.39 -26.33
C TRP A 164 -12.71 -15.77 -27.53
N PRO A 165 -12.32 -14.49 -27.48
CA PRO A 165 -11.69 -13.84 -28.63
C PRO A 165 -10.26 -14.33 -28.88
N GLU A 166 -9.86 -14.30 -30.14
CA GLU A 166 -8.46 -14.50 -30.51
C GLU A 166 -7.59 -13.33 -30.02
N PRO A 167 -6.33 -13.57 -29.66
CA PRO A 167 -5.44 -12.50 -29.24
C PRO A 167 -5.07 -11.61 -30.43
N ALA A 168 -5.28 -10.31 -30.29
CA ALA A 168 -4.87 -9.32 -31.28
C ALA A 168 -3.35 -9.21 -31.42
N ARG A 169 -2.59 -9.58 -30.38
CA ARG A 169 -1.13 -9.67 -30.45
C ARG A 169 -0.60 -10.78 -29.56
N VAL A 170 0.43 -11.48 -30.04
CA VAL A 170 1.17 -12.48 -29.28
C VAL A 170 2.64 -12.09 -29.24
N GLU A 171 3.18 -11.93 -28.03
CA GLU A 171 4.56 -11.52 -27.80
C GLU A 171 5.36 -12.67 -27.17
N PRO A 172 6.51 -13.07 -27.74
CA PRO A 172 7.39 -14.02 -27.10
C PRO A 172 8.06 -13.40 -25.88
N LEU A 173 8.12 -14.16 -24.78
CA LEU A 173 8.80 -13.82 -23.54
C LEU A 173 10.00 -14.75 -23.33
N ARG A 174 10.89 -14.38 -22.41
CA ARG A 174 12.01 -15.24 -22.01
C ARG A 174 11.53 -16.61 -21.50
N GLY A 175 12.24 -17.66 -21.92
CA GLY A 175 11.99 -19.03 -21.51
C GLY A 175 10.82 -19.71 -22.24
N GLY A 176 10.59 -19.37 -23.52
CA GLY A 176 9.56 -20.01 -24.36
C GLY A 176 8.12 -19.67 -23.98
N ARG A 177 7.92 -18.74 -23.06
CA ARG A 177 6.59 -18.24 -22.68
C ARG A 177 6.10 -17.25 -23.73
N VAL A 178 4.79 -17.12 -23.86
CA VAL A 178 4.17 -16.10 -24.71
C VAL A 178 3.18 -15.28 -23.89
N ARG A 179 3.16 -13.97 -24.14
CA ARG A 179 2.14 -13.05 -23.65
C ARG A 179 1.12 -12.84 -24.75
N ARG A 180 -0.15 -13.09 -24.44
CA ARG A 180 -1.28 -12.82 -25.34
C ARG A 180 -1.93 -11.51 -24.90
N LEU A 181 -2.17 -10.64 -25.87
CA LEU A 181 -2.86 -9.38 -25.71
C LEU A 181 -4.14 -9.42 -26.53
N TYR A 182 -5.24 -8.98 -25.93
CA TYR A 182 -6.57 -8.97 -26.52
C TYR A 182 -7.04 -7.53 -26.67
N ARG A 183 -7.89 -7.21 -27.64
CA ARG A 183 -8.50 -5.87 -27.63
C ARG A 183 -9.53 -5.81 -26.52
N ARG A 184 -9.59 -4.68 -25.83
CA ARG A 184 -10.56 -4.44 -24.77
C ARG A 184 -12.00 -4.66 -25.25
N ARG A 185 -12.34 -4.14 -26.43
CA ARG A 185 -13.67 -4.30 -27.06
C ARG A 185 -14.07 -5.76 -27.20
N ASP A 186 -13.15 -6.63 -27.60
CA ASP A 186 -13.48 -8.05 -27.83
C ASP A 186 -13.79 -8.76 -26.51
N ILE A 187 -13.09 -8.38 -25.43
CA ILE A 187 -13.36 -8.88 -24.08
C ILE A 187 -14.71 -8.37 -23.56
N LEU A 188 -15.05 -7.10 -23.81
CA LEU A 188 -16.35 -6.53 -23.44
C LEU A 188 -17.50 -7.17 -24.23
N THR A 189 -17.32 -7.40 -25.52
CA THR A 189 -18.29 -8.13 -26.36
C THR A 189 -18.49 -9.55 -25.83
N TYR A 190 -17.41 -10.25 -25.47
CA TYR A 190 -17.51 -11.57 -24.84
C TYR A 190 -18.21 -11.52 -23.47
N ALA A 191 -17.97 -10.47 -22.66
CA ALA A 191 -18.66 -10.26 -21.40
C ALA A 191 -20.18 -10.14 -21.62
N ALA A 192 -20.60 -9.31 -22.58
CA ALA A 192 -21.99 -9.10 -22.93
C ALA A 192 -22.67 -10.40 -23.42
N SER A 193 -21.97 -11.22 -24.21
CA SER A 193 -22.51 -12.51 -24.69
C SER A 193 -22.65 -13.58 -23.61
N ARG A 194 -22.09 -13.37 -22.40
CA ARG A 194 -22.24 -14.29 -21.26
C ARG A 194 -23.44 -13.98 -20.38
N THR A 195 -24.00 -12.77 -20.49
CA THR A 195 -25.09 -12.28 -19.63
C THR A 195 -26.45 -12.34 -20.32
N GLY A 196 -26.49 -12.51 -21.65
CA GLY A 196 -27.70 -12.82 -22.42
C GLY A 196 -27.93 -14.32 -22.53
#